data_AF-A0A7Y0XAT2-F1
#
_entry.id   AF-A0A7Y0XAT2-F1
#
_cell.length_a   1.000
_cell.length_b   1.000
_cell.length_c   1.000
_cell.angle_alpha   90.00
_cell.angle_beta   90.00
_cell.angle_gamma   90.00
#
_symmetry.space_group_name_H-M   'P 1'
#
loop_
_entity.id
_entity.type
_entity.pdbx_description
1 polymer ?
#
loop_
_entity_poly.entity_id
_entity_poly.type
_entity_poly.pdbx_seq_one_letter_code
_entity_poly.pdbx_strand_id
1 'polypeptide(L)' 'MTATYRRQQGSKVYTFKSLADLMAKATPERSGDALAGVCAQSAAERVVAQMALSELPLKTFLNEAVI' A
#
# COMPACT_ATOMS: atom_id res chain seq x y z
N MET A 1 14.80 9.52 2.89
CA MET A 1 13.51 10.06 3.37
C MET A 1 12.48 8.97 3.17
N THR A 2 11.90 8.44 4.24
CA THR A 2 10.85 7.42 4.14
C THR A 2 9.58 8.10 3.62
N ALA A 3 9.22 7.86 2.37
CA ALA A 3 8.00 8.42 1.80
C ALA A 3 6.79 7.75 2.48
N THR A 4 5.90 8.56 3.05
CA THR A 4 4.64 8.08 3.61
C THR A 4 3.54 8.31 2.60
N TYR A 5 2.84 7.26 2.20
CA TYR A 5 1.72 7.35 1.26
C TYR A 5 0.42 7.48 2.02
N ARG A 6 -0.45 8.40 1.59
CA ARG A 6 -1.71 8.69 2.28
C ARG A 6 -2.82 8.88 1.28
N ARG A 7 -3.98 8.29 1.56
CA ARG A 7 -5.21 8.51 0.79
C ARG A 7 -6.41 8.65 1.72
N GLN A 8 -7.26 9.63 1.43
CA GLN A 8 -8.52 9.82 2.15
C GLN A 8 -9.66 9.16 1.38
N GLN A 9 -10.48 8.39 2.08
CA GLN A 9 -11.71 7.81 1.56
C GLN A 9 -12.86 8.16 2.50
N GLY A 10 -13.70 9.12 2.10
CA GLY A 10 -14.74 9.69 2.96
C GLY A 10 -14.14 10.35 4.20
N SER A 11 -14.57 9.92 5.39
CA SER A 11 -14.06 10.41 6.68
C SER A 11 -12.81 9.66 7.19
N LYS A 12 -12.41 8.57 6.53
CA LYS A 12 -11.25 7.77 6.94
C LYS A 12 -10.00 8.14 6.13
N VAL A 13 -8.88 8.21 6.84
CA VAL A 13 -7.55 8.44 6.25
C VAL A 13 -6.77 7.14 6.36
N TYR A 14 -6.28 6.65 5.22
CA TYR A 14 -5.42 5.47 5.13
C TYR A 14 -4.00 5.93 4.91
N THR A 15 -3.07 5.36 5.67
CA THR A 15 -1.65 5.70 5.62
C THR A 15 -0.84 4.42 5.44
N PHE A 16 0.11 4.45 4.52
CA PHE A 16 1.02 3.35 4.21
C PHE A 16 2.46 3.83 4.44
N LYS A 17 3.24 3.02 5.14
CA LYS A 17 4.52 3.44 5.74
C LYS A 17 5.66 3.57 4.73
N SER A 18 5.56 2.88 3.60
CA SER A 18 6.55 2.84 2.53
C SER A 18 5.91 2.29 1.25
N LEU A 19 6.66 2.27 0.14
CA LEU A 19 6.18 1.70 -1.10
C LEU A 19 5.94 0.20 -0.95
N ALA A 20 6.81 -0.50 -0.21
CA ALA A 20 6.64 -1.92 0.09
C ALA A 20 5.35 -2.21 0.86
N ASP A 21 5.02 -1.40 1.88
CA ASP A 21 3.77 -1.54 2.66
C ASP A 21 2.53 -1.27 1.80
N LEU A 22 2.58 -0.23 0.96
CA LEU A 22 1.50 0.09 0.03
C LEU A 22 1.28 -1.04 -0.99
N MET A 23 2.35 -1.56 -1.58
CA MET A 23 2.30 -2.65 -2.54
C MET A 23 1.78 -3.95 -1.91
N ALA A 24 2.25 -4.30 -0.71
CA ALA A 24 1.82 -5.50 0.00
C ALA A 24 0.33 -5.45 0.39
N LYS A 25 -0.21 -4.27 0.72
CA LYS A 25 -1.64 -4.11 1.02
C LYS A 25 -2.52 -4.05 -0.24
N ALA A 26 -1.95 -3.72 -1.40
CA ALA A 26 -2.68 -3.66 -2.66
C ALA A 26 -2.87 -5.03 -3.34
N THR A 27 -2.08 -6.05 -2.97
CA THR A 27 -2.19 -7.38 -3.55
C THR A 27 -3.45 -8.14 -3.10
N PRO A 28 -3.92 -9.12 -3.90
CA PRO A 28 -4.93 -10.07 -3.43
C PRO A 28 -4.50 -10.79 -2.16
N GLU A 29 -5.46 -11.23 -1.37
CA GLU A 29 -5.20 -11.93 -0.12
C GLU A 29 -4.48 -13.25 -0.38
N ARG A 30 -3.34 -13.44 0.29
CA ARG A 30 -2.49 -14.63 0.21
C ARG A 30 -2.12 -15.05 1.63
N SER A 31 -2.19 -16.35 1.92
CA SER A 31 -1.89 -16.87 3.26
C SER A 31 -0.47 -16.57 3.72
N GLY A 32 0.51 -16.53 2.82
CA GLY A 32 1.89 -16.14 3.13
C GLY A 32 2.02 -14.69 3.58
N ASP A 33 1.39 -13.77 2.85
CA ASP A 33 1.40 -12.34 3.18
C ASP A 33 0.65 -12.07 4.50
N ALA A 34 -0.42 -12.85 4.76
CA ALA A 34 -1.15 -12.82 6.02
C ALA A 34 -0.30 -13.32 7.19
N LEU A 35 0.42 -14.45 7.01
CA LEU A 35 1.34 -14.98 8.02
C LEU A 35 2.49 -14.01 8.32
N ALA A 36 3.00 -13.32 7.29
CA ALA A 36 4.02 -12.29 7.42
C ALA A 36 3.48 -10.96 7.99
N GLY A 37 2.16 -10.82 8.15
CA GLY A 37 1.53 -9.61 8.68
C GLY A 37 1.60 -8.39 7.76
N VAL A 38 1.75 -8.59 6.45
CA VAL A 38 1.90 -7.52 5.46
C VAL A 38 0.66 -7.30 4.58
N CYS A 39 -0.32 -8.21 4.64
CA CYS A 39 -1.56 -8.06 3.90
C CYS A 39 -2.43 -6.92 4.47
N ALA A 40 -3.34 -6.39 3.65
CA ALA A 40 -4.39 -5.48 4.12
C ALA A 40 -5.26 -6.15 5.20
N GLN A 41 -5.66 -5.38 6.20
CA GLN A 41 -6.51 -5.82 7.30
C GLN A 41 -7.99 -5.91 6.90
N SER A 42 -8.37 -5.32 5.76
CA SER A 42 -9.72 -5.36 5.23
C SER A 42 -9.75 -5.23 3.72
N ALA A 43 -10.84 -5.69 3.11
CA ALA A 43 -11.08 -5.47 1.69
C ALA A 43 -11.12 -3.97 1.33
N ALA A 44 -11.63 -3.12 2.23
CA ALA A 44 -11.65 -1.67 2.04
C ALA A 44 -10.24 -1.07 2.00
N GLU A 45 -9.37 -1.45 2.94
CA GLU A 45 -7.97 -1.01 2.95
C GLU A 45 -7.24 -1.46 1.67
N ARG A 46 -7.49 -2.69 1.21
CA ARG A 46 -6.92 -3.20 -0.04
C ARG A 46 -7.32 -2.38 -1.26
N VAL A 47 -8.61 -2.05 -1.39
CA VAL A 47 -9.08 -1.20 -2.50
C VAL A 47 -8.47 0.20 -2.41
N VAL A 48 -8.38 0.78 -1.21
CA VAL A 48 -7.74 2.09 -1.04
C VAL A 48 -6.24 2.04 -1.35
N ALA A 49 -5.56 0.95 -1.01
CA ALA A 49 -4.16 0.73 -1.36
C ALA A 49 -3.96 0.63 -2.88
N GLN A 50 -4.83 -0.10 -3.58
CA GLN A 50 -4.81 -0.18 -5.05
C GLN A 50 -5.03 1.19 -5.70
N MET A 51 -5.98 1.98 -5.19
CA MET A 51 -6.22 3.33 -5.69
C MET A 51 -5.01 4.24 -5.43
N ALA A 52 -4.48 4.24 -4.21
CA ALA A 52 -3.29 5.03 -3.87
C ALA A 52 -2.08 4.64 -4.71
N LEU A 53 -1.88 3.34 -4.96
CA LEU A 53 -0.82 2.81 -5.81
C LEU A 53 -1.00 3.25 -7.28
N SER A 54 -2.24 3.29 -7.78
CA SER A 54 -2.55 3.70 -9.16
C SER A 54 -2.29 5.19 -9.44
N GLU A 55 -2.28 6.01 -8.39
CA GLU A 55 -2.02 7.46 -8.47
C GLU A 55 -0.51 7.79 -8.45
N LEU A 56 0.37 6.80 -8.23
CA LEU A 56 1.81 7.03 -8.15
C LEU A 56 2.49 7.15 -9.52
N PRO A 57 3.35 8.16 -9.73
CA PRO A 57 4.18 8.23 -10.93
C PRO A 57 5.14 7.03 -11.02
N LEU A 58 5.36 6.51 -12.24
CA LEU A 58 6.27 5.38 -12.47
C LEU A 58 7.71 5.63 -11.97
N LYS A 59 8.17 6.89 -11.99
CA LYS A 59 9.48 7.28 -11.45
C LYS A 59 9.65 6.92 -9.97
N THR A 60 8.55 6.82 -9.21
CA THR A 60 8.58 6.43 -7.79
C THR A 60 9.18 5.04 -7.63
N PHE A 61 8.75 4.08 -8.46
CA PHE A 61 9.24 2.71 -8.45
C PHE A 61 10.70 2.57 -8.92
N LEU A 62 11.20 3.56 -9.67
CA LEU A 62 12.61 3.61 -10.08
C LEU A 62 13.52 4.18 -9.00
N ASN A 63 12.97 5.03 -8.13
CA ASN A 63 13.74 5.77 -7.12
C ASN A 63 13.68 5.13 -5.73
N GLU A 64 12.66 4.30 -5.45
CA GLU A 64 12.49 3.62 -4.16
C GLU A 64 12.66 2.11 -4.32
N ALA A 65 13.82 1.60 -3.91
CA ALA A 65 14.06 0.17 -3.82
C ALA A 65 13.34 -0.43 -2.60
N VAL A 66 12.78 -1.63 -2.77
CA VAL A 66 11.99 -2.35 -1.75
C VAL A 66 12.73 -3.55 -1.15
N ILE A 67 14.06 -3.59 -1.31
CA ILE A 67 14.96 -4.66 -0.86
C ILE A 67 16.15 -4.10 -0.08
#